data_AF-A0A4V0XLW2-F1
#
_entry.id   AF-A0A4V0XLW2-F1
#
_cell.length_a   1.000
_cell.length_b   1.000
_cell.length_c   1.000
_cell.angle_alpha   90.00
_cell.angle_beta   90.00
_cell.angle_gamma   90.00
#
_symmetry.space_group_name_H-M   'P 1'
#
loop_
_entity.id
_entity.type
_entity.pdbx_description
1 polymer ?
#
loop_
_entity_poly.entity_id
_entity_poly.type
_entity_poly.pdbx_seq_one_letter_code
_entity_poly.pdbx_strand_id
1 'polypeptide(L)'
;MKLQLSKYSIGNVMALITLACATIVCANTLGCTSKGMKGGSVLPTKYRSISVPVFDNATPDREMGFQLTEALQKRLQQTTPYTVTHDGRADTILRGKVISVKLNQLSQSVATGLSEEVAYTVTLDWDWVDVRTGKSITARKGFSASGVVVTSRSQAEPLDLARFEVTQRLADDIVANLQADW
;
A
#
# COMPACT_ATOMS: atom_id res chain seq x y z
N MET A 1 -39.91 13.36 80.08
CA MET A 1 -40.22 14.51 79.20
C MET A 1 -38.91 15.21 78.86
N LYS A 2 -38.55 15.23 77.56
CA LYS A 2 -37.43 15.92 76.86
C LYS A 2 -36.01 15.89 77.48
N LEU A 3 -35.02 15.45 76.69
CA LEU A 3 -33.85 16.22 76.19
C LEU A 3 -32.78 15.24 75.64
N GLN A 4 -32.53 15.24 74.33
CA GLN A 4 -31.38 15.86 73.63
C GLN A 4 -30.21 14.89 73.33
N LEU A 5 -30.12 14.57 72.03
CA LEU A 5 -28.93 14.47 71.16
C LEU A 5 -27.53 14.40 71.82
N SER A 6 -26.78 13.34 71.50
CA SER A 6 -25.31 13.38 71.51
C SER A 6 -24.69 12.55 70.38
N LYS A 7 -24.29 13.28 69.33
CA LYS A 7 -23.15 13.10 68.44
C LYS A 7 -22.31 11.81 68.63
N TYR A 8 -22.48 10.84 67.73
CA TYR A 8 -21.39 9.94 67.28
C TYR A 8 -21.43 9.93 65.76
N SER A 9 -20.76 10.89 65.13
CA SER A 9 -19.34 10.88 64.80
C SER A 9 -19.20 10.47 63.34
N ILE A 10 -19.22 11.53 62.54
CA ILE A 10 -19.01 11.66 61.09
C ILE A 10 -17.62 11.11 60.66
N GLY A 11 -16.81 10.58 61.58
CA GLY A 11 -15.46 10.07 61.34
C GLY A 11 -15.37 8.73 60.59
N ASN A 12 -16.38 7.84 60.70
CA ASN A 12 -16.28 6.51 60.08
C ASN A 12 -16.61 6.51 58.58
N VAL A 13 -17.35 7.50 58.07
CA VAL A 13 -17.71 7.57 56.64
C VAL A 13 -16.53 8.13 55.83
N MET A 14 -15.77 9.08 56.39
CA MET A 14 -14.58 9.65 55.72
C MET A 14 -13.37 8.71 55.68
N ALA A 15 -13.27 7.74 56.59
CA ALA A 15 -12.21 6.74 56.60
C ALA A 15 -12.46 5.59 55.60
N LEU A 16 -13.72 5.30 55.27
CA LEU A 16 -14.07 4.27 54.28
C LEU A 16 -13.95 4.80 52.84
N ILE A 17 -14.11 6.10 52.61
CA ILE A 17 -14.00 6.70 51.27
C ILE A 17 -12.52 6.91 50.86
N THR A 18 -11.62 7.17 51.80
CA THR A 18 -10.17 7.29 51.50
C THR A 18 -9.51 5.94 51.21
N LEU A 19 -10.01 4.84 51.76
CA LEU A 19 -9.48 3.49 51.48
C LEU A 19 -9.92 2.93 50.12
N ALA A 20 -11.02 3.43 49.55
CA ALA A 20 -11.47 3.06 48.20
C ALA A 20 -10.74 3.82 47.09
N CYS A 21 -10.10 4.95 47.40
CA CYS A 21 -9.40 5.78 46.42
C CYS A 21 -7.92 5.36 46.22
N ALA A 22 -7.32 4.67 47.20
CA ALA A 22 -5.94 4.23 47.15
C ALA A 22 -5.71 2.91 46.37
N THR A 23 -6.78 2.20 45.99
CA THR A 23 -6.69 0.95 45.20
C THR A 23 -7.02 1.12 43.72
N ILE A 24 -7.52 2.29 43.29
CA ILE A 24 -7.88 2.57 41.88
C ILE A 24 -6.69 3.18 41.09
N VAL A 25 -5.62 3.62 41.76
CA VAL A 25 -4.49 4.34 41.13
C VAL A 25 -3.34 3.41 40.68
N CYS A 26 -3.39 2.10 40.95
CA CYS A 26 -2.29 1.18 40.59
C CYS A 26 -2.58 0.19 39.46
N ALA A 27 -3.74 0.28 38.77
CA ALA A 27 -4.08 -0.65 37.69
C ALA A 27 -3.86 -0.10 36.26
N ASN A 28 -3.31 1.11 36.10
CA ASN A 28 -3.09 1.73 34.78
C ASN A 28 -1.64 1.60 34.26
N THR A 29 -0.85 0.66 34.76
CA THR A 29 0.49 0.34 34.21
C THR A 29 0.60 -1.07 33.64
N LEU A 30 -0.53 -1.67 33.26
CA LEU A 30 -0.50 -2.66 32.17
C LEU A 30 -0.34 -1.90 30.87
N GLY A 31 0.88 -1.40 30.66
CA GLY A 31 1.37 -1.10 29.34
C GLY A 31 1.17 -2.36 28.50
N CYS A 32 0.09 -2.36 27.72
CA CYS A 32 -0.02 -3.20 26.56
C CYS A 32 1.16 -2.76 25.69
N THR A 33 2.31 -3.40 25.89
CA THR A 33 3.30 -3.52 24.85
C THR A 33 2.58 -4.24 23.74
N SER A 34 1.92 -3.47 22.87
CA SER A 34 1.85 -3.81 21.48
C SER A 34 3.30 -3.87 21.01
N LYS A 35 3.99 -4.97 21.35
CA LYS A 35 4.91 -5.59 20.43
C LYS A 35 4.03 -5.86 19.22
N GLY A 36 3.93 -4.85 18.35
CA GLY A 36 3.30 -4.97 17.07
C GLY A 36 3.81 -6.27 16.52
N MET A 37 2.89 -7.22 16.32
CA MET A 37 3.16 -8.39 15.53
C MET A 37 3.70 -7.85 14.20
N LYS A 38 5.03 -7.80 14.09
CA LYS A 38 5.67 -7.78 12.81
C LYS A 38 5.34 -9.15 12.23
N GLY A 39 4.18 -9.25 11.60
CA GLY A 39 3.85 -10.30 10.64
C GLY A 39 4.72 -10.17 9.38
N GLY A 40 5.99 -9.81 9.54
CA GLY A 40 6.98 -9.96 8.51
C GLY A 40 7.26 -11.44 8.46
N SER A 41 6.84 -12.06 7.37
CA SER A 41 7.22 -13.42 7.00
C SER A 41 8.68 -13.67 7.41
N VAL A 42 8.88 -14.49 8.45
CA VAL A 42 10.21 -14.96 8.91
C VAL A 42 10.64 -16.11 7.98
N LEU A 43 10.42 -15.95 6.69
CA LEU A 43 11.02 -16.81 5.69
C LEU A 43 12.34 -16.16 5.30
N PRO A 44 13.45 -16.92 5.24
CA PRO A 44 14.70 -16.38 4.74
C PRO A 44 14.50 -16.01 3.27
N THR A 45 14.17 -14.76 2.98
CA THR A 45 14.16 -14.28 1.61
C THR A 45 15.60 -14.27 1.14
N LYS A 46 15.86 -14.96 0.02
CA LYS A 46 17.18 -15.02 -0.62
C LYS A 46 17.78 -13.63 -0.86
N TYR A 47 16.91 -12.62 -1.02
CA TYR A 47 17.25 -11.22 -1.21
C TYR A 47 16.60 -10.36 -0.11
N ARG A 48 17.31 -9.34 0.39
CA ARG A 48 16.81 -8.45 1.45
C ARG A 48 16.45 -7.07 0.94
N SER A 49 17.08 -6.66 -0.15
CA SER A 49 16.93 -5.32 -0.71
C SER A 49 16.65 -5.34 -2.20
N ILE A 50 15.78 -4.43 -2.63
CA ILE A 50 15.38 -4.26 -4.02
C ILE A 50 15.52 -2.79 -4.41
N SER A 51 16.12 -2.54 -5.57
CA SER A 51 16.11 -1.25 -6.24
C SER A 51 15.07 -1.27 -7.36
N VAL A 52 14.31 -0.18 -7.46
CA VAL A 52 13.34 0.03 -8.54
C VAL A 52 13.66 1.38 -9.18
N PRO A 53 14.52 1.39 -10.22
CA PRO A 53 14.77 2.58 -11.02
C PRO A 53 13.48 3.03 -11.70
N VAL A 54 13.46 4.29 -12.15
CA VAL A 54 12.33 4.79 -12.94
C VAL A 54 12.17 3.93 -14.19
N PHE A 55 10.96 3.42 -14.41
CA PHE A 55 10.64 2.64 -15.60
C PHE A 55 10.84 3.49 -16.85
N ASP A 56 11.58 2.94 -17.82
CA ASP A 56 11.73 3.57 -19.13
C ASP A 56 10.37 3.68 -19.81
N ASN A 57 10.23 4.65 -20.71
CA ASN A 57 8.96 4.89 -21.36
C ASN A 57 9.14 5.22 -22.84
N ALA A 58 8.61 4.37 -23.70
CA ALA A 58 8.62 4.56 -25.15
C ALA A 58 7.35 5.24 -25.67
N THR A 59 6.45 5.68 -24.79
CA THR A 59 5.13 6.22 -25.15
C THR A 59 5.07 7.74 -24.95
N PRO A 60 4.07 8.42 -25.55
CA PRO A 60 3.88 9.86 -25.34
C PRO A 60 3.48 10.25 -23.91
N ASP A 61 2.92 9.33 -23.12
CA ASP A 61 2.49 9.61 -21.75
C ASP A 61 3.69 9.65 -20.80
N ARG A 62 4.29 10.83 -20.61
CA ARG A 62 5.53 10.99 -19.84
C ARG A 62 5.43 10.60 -18.38
N GLU A 63 4.24 10.69 -17.79
CA GLU A 63 4.04 10.43 -16.37
C GLU A 63 4.03 8.95 -16.03
N MET A 64 3.73 8.11 -17.03
CA MET A 64 3.48 6.69 -16.80
C MET A 64 4.64 5.96 -16.11
N GLY A 65 5.87 6.19 -16.55
CA GLY A 65 7.05 5.58 -15.94
C GLY A 65 7.24 5.99 -14.47
N PHE A 66 7.02 7.27 -14.16
CA PHE A 66 7.16 7.79 -12.79
C PHE A 66 6.05 7.28 -11.87
N GLN A 67 4.79 7.37 -12.30
CA GLN A 67 3.66 6.91 -11.49
C GLN A 67 3.74 5.41 -11.22
N LEU A 68 4.12 4.60 -12.22
CA LEU A 68 4.32 3.16 -12.05
C LEU A 68 5.43 2.85 -11.06
N THR A 69 6.55 3.55 -11.18
CA THR A 69 7.68 3.37 -10.26
C THR A 69 7.27 3.71 -8.83
N GLU A 70 6.56 4.81 -8.61
CA GLU A 70 6.08 5.22 -7.30
C GLU A 70 5.09 4.21 -6.70
N ALA A 71 4.09 3.78 -7.48
CA ALA A 71 3.13 2.78 -7.06
C ALA A 71 3.80 1.45 -6.70
N LEU A 72 4.76 1.01 -7.51
CA LEU A 72 5.51 -0.22 -7.31
C LEU A 72 6.39 -0.16 -6.06
N GLN A 73 7.11 0.95 -5.84
CA GLN A 73 7.91 1.16 -4.64
C GLN A 73 7.02 1.14 -3.38
N LYS A 74 5.88 1.84 -3.40
CA LYS A 74 4.91 1.83 -2.30
C LYS A 74 4.37 0.42 -2.05
N ARG A 75 3.98 -0.30 -3.10
CA ARG A 75 3.42 -1.65 -2.98
C ARG A 75 4.44 -2.64 -2.42
N LEU A 76 5.69 -2.59 -2.88
CA LEU A 76 6.79 -3.39 -2.36
C LEU A 76 7.00 -3.15 -0.87
N GLN A 77 7.05 -1.88 -0.44
CA GLN A 77 7.21 -1.52 0.97
C GLN A 77 6.05 -2.01 1.85
N GLN A 78 4.84 -2.07 1.30
CA GLN A 78 3.64 -2.48 2.04
C GLN A 78 3.48 -4.00 2.16
N THR A 79 3.87 -4.75 1.13
CA THR A 79 3.51 -6.18 1.00
C THR A 79 4.68 -7.14 1.02
N THR A 80 5.91 -6.64 0.87
CA THR A 80 7.10 -7.48 0.88
C THR A 80 7.99 -7.12 2.07
N PRO A 81 8.81 -8.07 2.57
CA PRO A 81 9.82 -7.76 3.58
C PRO A 81 11.04 -7.04 2.98
N TYR A 82 11.07 -6.77 1.66
CA TYR A 82 12.20 -6.15 1.01
C TYR A 82 12.35 -4.69 1.42
N THR A 83 13.60 -4.29 1.68
CA THR A 83 13.93 -2.87 1.81
C THR A 83 14.08 -2.26 0.43
N VAL A 84 13.24 -1.29 0.09
CA VAL A 84 13.37 -0.52 -1.15
C VAL A 84 14.49 0.52 -0.97
N THR A 85 15.53 0.42 -1.78
CA THR A 85 16.75 1.26 -1.71
C THR A 85 17.17 1.72 -3.10
N HIS A 86 17.98 2.78 -3.17
CA HIS A 86 18.53 3.28 -4.41
C HIS A 86 19.69 2.41 -4.93
N ASP A 87 19.93 2.57 -6.23
CA ASP A 87 20.85 1.83 -7.07
C ASP A 87 22.29 1.97 -6.53
N GLY A 88 22.88 0.85 -6.13
CA GLY A 88 24.25 0.81 -5.60
C GLY A 88 24.43 -0.04 -4.32
N ARG A 89 23.34 -0.33 -3.60
CA ARG A 89 23.39 -1.21 -2.40
C ARG A 89 22.33 -2.31 -2.38
N ALA A 90 21.49 -2.41 -3.39
CA ALA A 90 20.43 -3.41 -3.45
C ALA A 90 20.97 -4.78 -3.90
N ASP A 91 20.42 -5.86 -3.35
CA ASP A 91 20.71 -7.24 -3.75
C ASP A 91 20.14 -7.55 -5.13
N THR A 92 19.00 -6.92 -5.45
CA THR A 92 18.29 -7.09 -6.72
C THR A 92 17.84 -5.76 -7.31
N ILE A 93 17.66 -5.74 -8.63
CA ILE A 93 17.13 -4.58 -9.37
C ILE A 93 15.92 -5.05 -10.17
N LEU A 94 14.81 -4.32 -10.05
CA LEU A 94 13.63 -4.47 -10.89
C LEU A 94 13.56 -3.31 -11.87
N ARG A 95 13.87 -3.61 -13.13
CA ARG A 95 13.86 -2.64 -14.23
C ARG A 95 12.74 -2.98 -15.20
N GLY A 96 12.23 -1.98 -15.89
CA GLY A 96 11.22 -2.21 -16.91
C GLY A 96 11.06 -1.03 -17.85
N LYS A 97 10.30 -1.28 -18.90
CA LYS A 97 10.04 -0.34 -19.98
C LYS A 97 8.58 -0.42 -20.40
N VAL A 98 7.88 0.72 -20.35
CA VAL A 98 6.54 0.87 -20.92
C VAL A 98 6.66 0.87 -22.45
N ILE A 99 6.01 -0.10 -23.08
CA ILE A 99 6.06 -0.35 -24.52
C ILE A 99 4.87 0.31 -25.22
N SER A 100 3.69 0.24 -24.62
CA SER A 100 2.49 0.82 -25.22
C SER A 100 1.48 1.30 -24.17
N VAL A 101 0.76 2.35 -24.54
CA VAL A 101 -0.41 2.87 -23.82
C VAL A 101 -1.51 3.01 -24.87
N LYS A 102 -2.69 2.44 -24.62
CA LYS A 102 -3.82 2.46 -25.54
C LYS A 102 -5.10 2.85 -24.82
N LEU A 103 -5.90 3.68 -25.49
CA LEU A 103 -7.25 4.02 -25.10
C LEU A 103 -8.22 3.25 -26.00
N ASN A 104 -8.92 2.28 -25.44
CA ASN A 104 -9.89 1.48 -26.15
C ASN A 104 -11.29 1.86 -25.67
N GLN A 105 -12.12 2.34 -26.57
CA GLN A 105 -13.53 2.58 -26.30
C GLN A 105 -14.26 1.24 -26.09
N LEU A 106 -14.89 1.08 -24.93
CA LEU A 106 -15.64 -0.14 -24.58
C LEU A 106 -17.14 0.02 -24.87
N SER A 107 -17.70 1.20 -24.61
CA SER A 107 -19.13 1.45 -24.74
C SER A 107 -19.44 2.86 -25.26
N GLN A 108 -20.59 2.98 -25.93
CA GLN A 108 -21.12 4.22 -26.49
C GLN A 108 -22.57 4.43 -26.04
N SER A 109 -22.92 5.69 -25.78
CA SER A 109 -24.30 6.09 -25.57
C SER A 109 -25.09 5.94 -26.86
N VAL A 110 -26.19 5.20 -26.81
CA VAL A 110 -27.10 5.02 -27.96
C VAL A 110 -27.80 6.33 -28.33
N ALA A 111 -27.97 7.24 -27.37
CA ALA A 111 -28.66 8.52 -27.59
C ALA A 111 -27.75 9.60 -28.21
N THR A 112 -26.47 9.61 -27.87
CA THR A 112 -25.54 10.69 -28.27
C THR A 112 -24.35 10.22 -29.11
N GLY A 113 -24.09 8.92 -29.19
CA GLY A 113 -22.90 8.34 -29.83
C GLY A 113 -21.60 8.58 -29.07
N LEU A 114 -21.64 9.26 -27.92
CA LEU A 114 -20.45 9.55 -27.12
C LEU A 114 -19.95 8.30 -26.41
N SER A 115 -18.63 8.22 -26.20
CA SER A 115 -18.05 7.17 -25.37
C SER A 115 -18.58 7.27 -23.95
N GLU A 116 -19.02 6.16 -23.39
CA GLU A 116 -19.47 6.03 -21.99
C GLU A 116 -18.43 5.30 -21.14
N GLU A 117 -17.70 4.35 -21.74
CA GLU A 117 -16.65 3.62 -21.07
C GLU A 117 -15.41 3.54 -21.95
N VAL A 118 -14.25 3.77 -21.34
CA VAL A 118 -12.94 3.70 -21.99
C VAL A 118 -12.00 2.87 -21.13
N ALA A 119 -11.34 1.90 -21.74
CA ALA A 119 -10.24 1.16 -21.16
C ALA A 119 -8.91 1.85 -21.48
N TYR A 120 -8.13 2.13 -20.43
CA TYR A 120 -6.76 2.59 -20.53
C TYR A 120 -5.83 1.39 -20.30
N THR A 121 -5.32 0.82 -21.38
CA THR A 121 -4.47 -0.38 -21.37
C THR A 121 -3.00 0.01 -21.47
N VAL A 122 -2.19 -0.52 -20.56
CA VAL A 122 -0.74 -0.33 -20.55
C VAL A 122 -0.07 -1.68 -20.79
N THR A 123 0.96 -1.69 -21.64
CA THR A 123 1.80 -2.86 -21.91
C THR A 123 3.26 -2.51 -21.63
N LEU A 124 3.95 -3.36 -20.89
CA LEU A 124 5.33 -3.16 -20.51
C LEU A 124 6.13 -4.46 -20.50
N ASP A 125 7.44 -4.31 -20.61
CA ASP A 125 8.41 -5.37 -20.39
C ASP A 125 9.14 -5.10 -19.08
N TRP A 126 9.41 -6.14 -18.28
CA TRP A 126 10.13 -6.00 -17.03
C TRP A 126 11.05 -7.18 -16.74
N ASP A 127 12.10 -6.90 -15.98
CA ASP A 127 13.19 -7.83 -15.66
C ASP A 127 13.66 -7.60 -14.23
N TRP A 128 13.61 -8.66 -13.42
CA TRP A 128 14.10 -8.69 -12.05
C TRP A 128 15.42 -9.43 -12.01
N VAL A 129 16.49 -8.75 -11.62
CA VAL A 129 17.87 -9.19 -11.78
C VAL A 129 18.58 -9.27 -10.44
N ASP A 130 19.34 -10.35 -10.21
CA ASP A 130 20.31 -10.45 -9.10
C ASP A 130 21.55 -9.62 -9.44
N VAL A 131 21.85 -8.60 -8.63
CA VAL A 131 22.95 -7.65 -8.88
C VAL A 131 24.32 -8.32 -8.80
N ARG A 132 24.48 -9.31 -7.92
CA ARG A 132 25.76 -10.00 -7.69
C ARG A 132 26.11 -10.90 -8.88
N THR A 133 25.12 -11.55 -9.46
CA THR A 133 25.33 -12.51 -10.56
C THR A 133 25.05 -11.94 -11.94
N GLY A 134 24.32 -10.83 -12.03
CA GLY A 134 23.83 -10.24 -13.28
C GLY A 134 22.75 -11.09 -13.98
N LYS A 135 22.27 -12.16 -13.35
CA LYS A 135 21.27 -13.05 -13.95
C LYS A 135 19.85 -12.55 -13.69
N SER A 136 19.03 -12.59 -14.73
CA SER A 136 17.57 -12.45 -14.62
C SER A 136 17.03 -13.58 -13.73
N ILE A 137 16.38 -13.20 -12.64
CA ILE A 137 15.59 -14.08 -11.79
C ILE A 137 14.28 -14.37 -12.52
N THR A 138 13.55 -13.30 -12.88
CA THR A 138 12.28 -13.37 -13.60
C THR A 138 12.16 -12.21 -14.55
N ALA A 139 11.80 -12.50 -15.80
CA ALA A 139 11.49 -11.50 -16.80
C ALA A 139 10.14 -11.81 -17.46
N ARG A 140 9.40 -10.77 -17.80
CA ARG A 140 8.14 -10.86 -18.54
C ARG A 140 8.14 -9.83 -19.66
N LYS A 141 7.64 -10.25 -20.81
CA LYS A 141 7.44 -9.39 -21.98
C LYS A 141 5.96 -9.30 -22.31
N GLY A 142 5.52 -8.15 -22.80
CA GLY A 142 4.12 -7.91 -23.15
C GLY A 142 3.18 -7.98 -21.95
N PHE A 143 3.68 -7.69 -20.75
CA PHE A 143 2.88 -7.69 -19.53
C PHE A 143 1.89 -6.52 -19.58
N SER A 144 0.61 -6.77 -19.38
CA SER A 144 -0.41 -5.73 -19.58
C SER A 144 -1.52 -5.76 -18.55
N ALA A 145 -2.00 -4.57 -18.20
CA ALA A 145 -3.21 -4.38 -17.42
C ALA A 145 -4.02 -3.22 -18.01
N SER A 146 -5.28 -3.11 -17.60
CA SER A 146 -6.17 -2.02 -17.99
C SER A 146 -6.88 -1.43 -16.79
N GLY A 147 -7.00 -0.10 -16.74
CA GLY A 147 -7.97 0.61 -15.91
C GLY A 147 -9.20 0.95 -16.76
N VAL A 148 -10.39 0.99 -16.16
CA VAL A 148 -11.63 1.27 -16.89
C VAL A 148 -12.32 2.47 -16.26
N VAL A 149 -12.64 3.47 -17.07
CA VAL A 149 -13.32 4.67 -16.61
C VAL A 149 -14.62 4.91 -17.34
N VAL A 150 -15.60 5.39 -16.58
CA VAL A 150 -16.88 5.87 -17.10
C VAL A 150 -16.76 7.37 -17.39
N THR A 151 -16.86 7.76 -18.65
CA THR A 151 -16.64 9.12 -19.14
C THR A 151 -17.80 10.08 -18.87
N SER A 152 -18.99 9.56 -18.55
CA SER A 152 -20.16 10.38 -18.16
C SER A 152 -20.06 10.97 -16.74
N ARG A 153 -19.06 10.59 -15.94
CA ARG A 153 -18.86 11.12 -14.58
C ARG A 153 -18.05 12.43 -14.62
N SER A 154 -18.76 13.55 -14.67
CA SER A 154 -18.27 14.94 -14.82
C SER A 154 -17.27 15.47 -13.78
N GLN A 155 -16.92 14.76 -12.71
CA GLN A 155 -16.23 15.35 -11.55
C GLN A 155 -14.72 15.08 -11.44
N ALA A 156 -14.15 14.22 -12.28
CA ALA A 156 -12.71 14.00 -12.38
C ALA A 156 -12.30 13.93 -13.86
N GLU A 157 -11.02 14.22 -14.17
CA GLU A 157 -10.48 13.91 -15.50
C GLU A 157 -10.45 12.37 -15.65
N PRO A 158 -11.30 11.77 -16.51
CA PRO A 158 -11.47 10.32 -16.54
C PRO A 158 -10.17 9.56 -16.84
N LEU A 159 -9.29 10.20 -17.61
CA LEU A 159 -8.01 9.65 -18.04
C LEU A 159 -7.04 9.46 -16.87
N ASP A 160 -6.91 10.46 -15.99
CA ASP A 160 -5.98 10.40 -14.86
C ASP A 160 -6.40 9.34 -13.85
N LEU A 161 -7.70 9.17 -13.64
CA LEU A 161 -8.22 8.09 -12.79
C LEU A 161 -7.88 6.72 -13.39
N ALA A 162 -8.10 6.53 -14.69
CA ALA A 162 -7.77 5.29 -15.38
C ALA A 162 -6.26 5.01 -15.36
N ARG A 163 -5.43 6.05 -15.53
CA ARG A 163 -3.97 5.99 -15.39
C ARG A 163 -3.60 5.54 -13.98
N PHE A 164 -4.16 6.14 -12.95
CA PHE A 164 -3.91 5.76 -11.57
C PHE A 164 -4.30 4.30 -11.31
N GLU A 165 -5.50 3.89 -11.73
CA GLU A 165 -5.99 2.52 -11.53
C GLU A 165 -5.10 1.47 -12.21
N VAL A 166 -4.76 1.67 -13.50
CA VAL A 166 -3.90 0.72 -14.22
C VAL A 166 -2.52 0.63 -13.57
N THR A 167 -2.01 1.75 -13.04
CA THR A 167 -0.71 1.82 -12.37
C THR A 167 -0.71 1.00 -11.09
N GLN A 168 -1.75 1.16 -10.26
CA GLN A 168 -1.92 0.35 -9.04
C GLN A 168 -2.03 -1.14 -9.39
N ARG A 169 -2.83 -1.47 -10.41
CA ARG A 169 -3.04 -2.85 -10.84
C ARG A 169 -1.75 -3.51 -11.35
N LEU A 170 -0.98 -2.80 -12.18
CA LEU A 170 0.34 -3.27 -12.63
C LEU A 170 1.29 -3.48 -11.45
N ALA A 171 1.33 -2.55 -10.49
CA ALA A 171 2.16 -2.69 -9.32
C ALA A 171 1.77 -3.93 -8.48
N ASP A 172 0.47 -4.14 -8.27
CA ASP A 172 -0.05 -5.32 -7.57
C ASP A 172 0.33 -6.62 -8.29
N ASP A 173 0.10 -6.69 -9.60
CA ASP A 173 0.33 -7.90 -10.37
C ASP A 173 1.84 -8.21 -10.51
N ILE A 174 2.70 -7.20 -10.67
CA ILE A 174 4.15 -7.37 -10.68
C ILE A 174 4.63 -7.90 -9.33
N VAL A 175 4.20 -7.29 -8.22
CA VAL A 175 4.61 -7.74 -6.88
C VAL A 175 4.12 -9.15 -6.59
N ALA A 176 2.91 -9.50 -7.03
CA ALA A 176 2.41 -10.87 -6.94
C ALA A 176 3.29 -11.87 -7.73
N ASN A 177 3.80 -11.48 -8.90
CA ASN A 177 4.76 -12.30 -9.66
C ASN A 177 6.09 -12.47 -8.90
N LEU A 178 6.63 -11.40 -8.30
CA LEU A 178 7.86 -11.49 -7.50
C LEU A 178 7.69 -12.40 -6.28
N GLN A 179 6.51 -12.39 -5.67
CA GLN A 179 6.16 -13.27 -4.57
C GLN A 179 5.92 -14.71 -5.01
N ALA A 180 5.61 -15.00 -6.27
CA ALA A 180 5.43 -16.38 -6.72
C ALA A 180 6.77 -17.13 -6.85
N ASP A 181 7.86 -16.41 -7.10
CA ASP A 181 9.20 -16.95 -7.34
C ASP A 181 10.09 -16.99 -6.08
N TRP A 182 9.51 -16.82 -4.88
CA TRP A 182 10.19 -16.94 -3.57
C TRP A 182 10.52 -18.38 -3.15
#